data_AF-E7AJG5-F1
#
_entry.id   AF-E7AJG5-F1
#
_cell.length_a   1.000
_cell.length_b   1.000
_cell.length_c   1.000
_cell.angle_alpha   90.00
_cell.angle_beta   90.00
_cell.angle_gamma   90.00
#
_symmetry.space_group_name_H-M   'P 1'
#
loop_
_entity.id
_entity.type
_entity.pdbx_description
1 polymer ?
#
loop_
_entity_poly.entity_id
_entity_poly.type
_entity_poly.pdbx_seq_one_letter_code
_entity_poly.pdbx_strand_id
1 'polypeptide(L)'
;MVESLVTELSHLGYNLLIEGTLRTVDVPKKTAQLLKNKGYEVQLALIATKPKLSYLSTLIRYEELYAINPNQARATPKEHHDFIVNHLVNNTRQLEELAIFERIQIYQRDRSCVYDSGEDKTSAATVLHDLLFGEWNQVEKEMLKVGEEKLRKF
;
A
#
# COMPACT_ATOMS: atom_id res chain seq x y z
N MET A 1 1.39 -8.68 -19.66
CA MET A 1 0.03 -9.07 -19.19
C MET A 1 -0.66 -7.92 -18.48
N VAL A 2 -0.17 -7.46 -17.31
CA VAL A 2 -0.80 -6.32 -16.58
C VAL A 2 -0.77 -5.02 -17.39
N GLU A 3 0.37 -4.64 -17.95
CA GLU A 3 0.49 -3.42 -18.78
C GLU A 3 -0.45 -3.43 -20.00
N SER A 4 -0.64 -4.61 -20.62
CA SER A 4 -1.56 -4.79 -21.73
C SER A 4 -3.01 -4.55 -21.30
N LEU A 5 -3.41 -5.07 -20.13
CA LEU A 5 -4.74 -4.83 -19.55
C LEU A 5 -4.95 -3.37 -19.19
N VAL A 6 -3.97 -2.73 -18.54
CA VAL A 6 -4.04 -1.29 -18.23
C VAL A 6 -4.17 -0.49 -19.51
N THR A 7 -3.42 -0.82 -20.56
CA THR A 7 -3.47 -0.12 -21.85
C THR A 7 -4.82 -0.25 -22.52
N GLU A 8 -5.36 -1.47 -22.60
CA GLU A 8 -6.63 -1.74 -23.29
C GLU A 8 -7.81 -1.18 -22.50
N LEU A 9 -7.90 -1.50 -21.20
CA LEU A 9 -9.02 -1.05 -20.36
C LEU A 9 -9.03 0.48 -20.19
N SER A 10 -7.84 1.12 -20.16
CA SER A 10 -7.79 2.59 -20.16
C SER A 10 -8.24 3.19 -21.50
N HIS A 11 -7.98 2.53 -22.62
CA HIS A 11 -8.50 2.97 -23.93
C HIS A 11 -10.03 2.88 -24.00
N LEU A 12 -10.61 1.85 -23.37
CA LEU A 12 -12.06 1.63 -23.33
C LEU A 12 -12.81 2.51 -22.31
N GLY A 13 -12.12 3.29 -21.48
CA GLY A 13 -12.76 4.24 -20.55
C GLY A 13 -13.21 3.63 -19.21
N TYR A 14 -12.71 2.45 -18.82
CA TYR A 14 -13.08 1.85 -17.53
C TYR A 14 -12.39 2.52 -16.36
N ASN A 15 -13.08 2.63 -15.21
CA ASN A 15 -12.44 2.97 -13.94
C ASN A 15 -11.48 1.83 -13.52
N LEU A 16 -10.24 2.17 -13.18
CA LEU A 16 -9.19 1.21 -12.86
C LEU A 16 -8.72 1.36 -11.41
N LEU A 17 -8.65 0.24 -10.69
CA LEU A 17 -7.86 0.12 -9.47
C LEU A 17 -6.63 -0.72 -9.78
N ILE A 18 -5.46 -0.09 -9.85
CA ILE A 18 -4.19 -0.73 -10.21
C ILE A 18 -3.39 -0.96 -8.93
N GLU A 19 -3.11 -2.22 -8.61
CA GLU A 19 -2.30 -2.59 -7.45
C GLU A 19 -0.83 -2.21 -7.64
N GLY A 20 -0.19 -1.75 -6.58
CA GLY A 20 1.24 -1.51 -6.55
C GLY A 20 1.75 -1.32 -5.13
N THR A 21 3.03 -1.64 -4.95
CA THR A 21 3.71 -1.52 -3.65
C THR A 21 4.43 -0.20 -3.44
N LEU A 22 4.43 0.67 -4.46
CA LEU A 22 5.16 1.94 -4.47
C LEU A 22 6.66 1.81 -4.11
N ARG A 23 7.25 0.65 -4.42
CA ARG A 23 8.68 0.36 -4.18
C ARG A 23 9.61 1.37 -4.86
N THR A 24 9.21 1.88 -6.01
CA THR A 24 9.90 2.94 -6.75
C THR A 24 8.89 4.00 -7.20
N VAL A 25 9.38 5.20 -7.50
CA VAL A 25 8.56 6.30 -8.04
C VAL A 25 8.33 6.20 -9.55
N ASP A 26 9.20 5.49 -10.28
CA ASP A 26 9.19 5.49 -11.75
C ASP A 26 7.96 4.81 -12.34
N VAL A 27 7.57 3.65 -11.81
CA VAL A 27 6.41 2.88 -12.29
C VAL A 27 5.10 3.64 -12.08
N PRO A 28 4.77 4.13 -10.86
CA PRO A 28 3.55 4.92 -10.68
C PRO A 28 3.58 6.22 -11.47
N LYS A 29 4.73 6.90 -11.61
CA LYS A 29 4.88 8.10 -12.45
C LYS A 29 4.56 7.82 -13.92
N LYS A 30 5.15 6.78 -14.51
CA LYS A 30 4.88 6.40 -15.91
C LYS A 30 3.42 6.01 -16.12
N THR A 31 2.85 5.24 -15.19
CA THR A 31 1.45 4.78 -15.27
C THR A 31 0.49 5.96 -15.17
N ALA A 32 0.70 6.86 -14.21
CA ALA A 32 -0.13 8.05 -14.06
C ALA A 32 -0.05 8.97 -15.28
N GLN A 33 1.14 9.21 -15.83
CA GLN A 33 1.28 10.03 -17.04
C GLN A 33 0.56 9.39 -18.25
N LEU A 34 0.66 8.08 -18.42
CA LEU A 34 -0.06 7.34 -19.45
C LEU A 34 -1.58 7.53 -19.33
N LEU A 35 -2.12 7.41 -18.12
CA LEU A 35 -3.56 7.54 -17.86
C LEU A 35 -4.04 8.99 -18.01
N LYS A 36 -3.27 9.97 -17.51
CA LYS A 36 -3.56 11.40 -17.71
C LYS A 36 -3.62 11.78 -19.19
N ASN A 37 -2.71 11.27 -20.00
CA ASN A 37 -2.73 11.50 -21.45
C ASN A 37 -3.98 10.92 -22.13
N LYS A 38 -4.70 10.01 -21.47
CA LYS A 38 -5.99 9.46 -21.91
C LYS A 38 -7.20 10.13 -21.24
N GLY A 39 -6.99 11.22 -20.49
CA GLY A 39 -8.06 11.98 -19.85
C GLY A 39 -8.54 11.43 -18.50
N TYR A 40 -7.79 10.52 -17.87
CA TYR A 40 -8.13 10.03 -16.53
C TYR A 40 -7.76 11.04 -15.46
N GLU A 41 -8.62 11.15 -14.44
CA GLU A 41 -8.24 11.59 -13.11
C GLU A 41 -7.45 10.46 -12.44
N VAL A 42 -6.23 10.72 -11.98
CA VAL A 42 -5.35 9.71 -11.40
C VAL A 42 -5.14 9.99 -9.92
N GLN A 43 -5.50 9.02 -9.09
CA GLN A 43 -5.42 9.12 -7.64
C GLN A 43 -4.44 8.09 -7.07
N LEU A 44 -3.90 8.37 -5.88
CA LEU A 44 -3.06 7.46 -5.13
C LEU A 44 -3.75 7.11 -3.80
N ALA A 45 -4.18 5.86 -3.64
CA ALA A 45 -4.69 5.33 -2.39
C ALA A 45 -3.63 4.46 -1.71
N LEU A 46 -3.25 4.84 -0.49
CA LEU A 46 -2.29 4.11 0.34
C LEU A 46 -3.02 3.39 1.46
N ILE A 47 -2.57 2.19 1.82
CA ILE A 47 -2.95 1.55 3.08
C ILE A 47 -1.76 1.56 4.03
N ALA A 48 -1.95 2.11 5.23
CA ALA A 48 -0.89 2.30 6.22
C ALA A 48 -1.19 1.52 7.50
N THR A 49 -0.15 0.85 8.03
CA THR A 49 -0.21 0.11 9.30
C THR A 49 1.20 -0.08 9.83
N LYS A 50 1.37 -0.33 11.14
CA LYS A 50 2.69 -0.59 11.74
C LYS A 50 3.44 -1.68 10.97
N PRO A 51 4.73 -1.48 10.64
CA PRO A 51 5.53 -2.47 9.90
C PRO A 51 5.52 -3.88 10.52
N LYS A 52 5.48 -3.96 11.86
CA LYS A 52 5.39 -5.22 12.59
C LYS A 52 4.07 -5.95 12.34
N LEU A 53 2.94 -5.24 12.33
CA LEU A 53 1.62 -5.80 12.01
C LEU A 53 1.55 -6.25 10.54
N SER A 54 2.10 -5.45 9.63
CA SER A 54 2.21 -5.79 8.21
C SER A 54 2.96 -7.11 8.02
N TYR A 55 4.19 -7.21 8.55
CA TYR A 55 5.00 -8.41 8.43
C TYR A 55 4.39 -9.64 9.12
N LEU A 56 3.80 -9.47 10.31
CA LEU A 56 3.07 -10.56 10.97
C LEU A 56 1.94 -11.11 10.10
N SER A 57 1.24 -10.23 9.38
CA SER A 57 0.17 -10.65 8.47
C SER A 57 0.71 -11.41 7.25
N THR A 58 1.92 -11.11 6.77
CA THR A 58 2.53 -11.89 5.68
C THR A 58 2.95 -13.29 6.12
N LEU A 59 3.39 -13.46 7.38
CA LEU A 59 3.68 -14.76 7.98
C LEU A 59 2.40 -15.60 8.12
N ILE A 60 1.35 -15.02 8.70
CA ILE A 60 0.05 -15.71 8.84
C ILE A 60 -0.49 -16.13 7.47
N ARG A 61 -0.46 -15.24 6.47
CA ARG A 61 -0.89 -15.54 5.11
C ARG A 61 -0.10 -16.70 4.50
N TYR A 62 1.20 -16.79 4.77
CA TYR A 62 2.01 -17.89 4.29
C TYR A 62 1.55 -19.23 4.90
N GLU A 63 1.39 -19.29 6.23
CA GLU A 63 0.95 -20.52 6.92
C GLU A 63 -0.45 -20.95 6.50
N GLU A 64 -1.38 -19.99 6.34
CA GLU A 64 -2.73 -20.28 5.85
C GLU A 64 -2.72 -20.87 4.43
N LEU A 65 -1.89 -20.32 3.54
CA LEU A 65 -1.73 -20.86 2.18
C LEU A 65 -1.01 -22.20 2.18
N TYR A 66 -0.03 -22.40 3.06
CA TYR A 66 0.70 -23.66 3.19
C TYR A 66 -0.23 -24.79 3.65
N ALA A 67 -1.11 -24.52 4.60
CA ALA A 67 -2.13 -25.47 5.06
C ALA A 67 -3.12 -25.89 3.96
N ILE A 68 -3.39 -25.02 2.98
CA ILE A 68 -4.27 -25.31 1.83
C ILE A 68 -3.51 -26.07 0.73
N ASN A 69 -2.35 -25.55 0.32
CA ASN A 69 -1.54 -26.13 -0.74
C ASN A 69 -0.06 -25.73 -0.58
N PRO A 70 0.78 -26.63 -0.04
CA PRO A 70 2.21 -26.37 0.15
C PRO A 70 2.95 -25.95 -1.12
N ASN A 71 2.53 -26.44 -2.29
CA ASN A 71 3.20 -26.15 -3.57
C ASN A 71 2.89 -24.74 -4.10
N GLN A 72 1.87 -24.07 -3.58
CA GLN A 72 1.50 -22.70 -3.96
C GLN A 72 1.93 -21.65 -2.92
N ALA A 73 2.21 -22.07 -1.68
CA ALA A 73 2.60 -21.17 -0.62
C ALA A 73 3.97 -20.54 -0.90
N ARG A 74 4.02 -19.21 -0.87
CA ARG A 74 5.26 -18.43 -1.02
C ARG A 74 5.32 -17.39 0.07
N ALA A 75 6.36 -17.50 0.90
CA ALA A 75 6.64 -16.51 1.93
C ALA A 75 7.03 -15.18 1.27
N THR A 76 6.70 -14.07 1.93
CA THR A 76 7.24 -12.77 1.56
C THR A 76 8.60 -12.59 2.25
N PRO A 77 9.72 -12.49 1.52
CA PRO A 77 11.01 -12.24 2.14
C PRO A 77 10.99 -10.95 2.96
N LYS A 78 11.50 -11.01 4.20
CA LYS A 78 11.49 -9.85 5.11
C LYS A 78 12.24 -8.67 4.52
N GLU A 79 13.36 -8.92 3.86
CA GLU A 79 14.15 -7.91 3.15
C GLU A 79 13.34 -7.13 2.11
N HIS A 80 12.43 -7.80 1.39
CA HIS A 80 11.59 -7.16 0.38
C HIS A 80 10.51 -6.30 1.00
N HIS A 81 9.95 -6.73 2.13
CA HIS A 81 9.01 -5.97 2.93
C HIS A 81 9.68 -4.74 3.55
N ASP A 82 10.80 -4.93 4.24
CA ASP A 82 11.53 -3.86 4.92
C ASP A 82 12.06 -2.83 3.93
N PHE A 83 12.49 -3.26 2.74
CA PHE A 83 12.85 -2.33 1.67
C PHE A 83 11.71 -1.36 1.35
N ILE A 84 10.47 -1.85 1.22
CA ILE A 84 9.32 -0.99 0.93
C ILE A 84 9.07 -0.04 2.12
N VAL A 85 9.04 -0.56 3.35
CA VAL A 85 8.85 0.26 4.57
C VAL A 85 9.84 1.41 4.64
N ASN A 86 11.11 1.16 4.33
CA ASN A 86 12.17 2.16 4.38
C ASN A 86 12.08 3.25 3.30
N HIS A 87 11.40 2.96 2.18
CA HIS A 87 11.32 3.90 1.05
C HIS A 87 9.93 4.52 0.87
N LEU A 88 8.87 3.92 1.41
CA LEU A 88 7.48 4.32 1.12
C LEU A 88 7.20 5.78 1.47
N VAL A 89 7.68 6.26 2.63
CA VAL A 89 7.54 7.67 3.04
C VAL A 89 8.22 8.61 2.04
N ASN A 90 9.47 8.32 1.67
CA ASN A 90 10.23 9.17 0.76
C ASN A 90 9.68 9.13 -0.67
N ASN A 91 9.22 7.96 -1.13
CA ASN A 91 8.59 7.82 -2.44
C ASN A 91 7.24 8.56 -2.48
N THR A 92 6.45 8.50 -1.41
CA THR A 92 5.20 9.26 -1.29
C THR A 92 5.49 10.76 -1.35
N ARG A 93 6.49 11.24 -0.61
CA ARG A 93 6.90 12.66 -0.64
C ARG A 93 7.32 13.12 -2.04
N GLN A 94 8.14 12.33 -2.73
CA GLN A 94 8.54 12.65 -4.10
C GLN A 94 7.33 12.70 -5.05
N LEU A 95 6.38 11.78 -4.91
CA LEU A 95 5.17 11.78 -5.75
C LEU A 95 4.23 12.95 -5.43
N GLU A 96 4.17 13.38 -4.17
CA GLU A 96 3.50 14.62 -3.76
C GLU A 96 4.15 15.85 -4.39
N GLU A 97 5.48 15.98 -4.29
CA GLU A 97 6.24 17.11 -4.85
C GLU A 97 6.13 17.20 -6.37
N LEU A 98 6.04 16.06 -7.06
CA LEU A 98 5.82 16.02 -8.50
C LEU A 98 4.38 16.38 -8.92
N ALA A 99 3.44 16.50 -7.96
CA ALA A 99 2.04 16.84 -8.19
C ALA A 99 1.37 15.99 -9.29
N ILE A 100 1.69 14.69 -9.34
CA ILE A 100 1.23 13.80 -10.41
C ILE A 100 -0.20 13.32 -10.17
N PHE A 101 -0.61 13.16 -8.92
CA PHE A 101 -1.93 12.67 -8.56
C PHE A 101 -2.86 13.83 -8.20
N GLU A 102 -4.10 13.79 -8.70
CA GLU A 102 -5.13 14.76 -8.33
C GLU A 102 -5.55 14.63 -6.86
N ARG A 103 -5.50 13.41 -6.32
CA ARG A 103 -5.89 13.10 -4.95
C ARG A 103 -5.00 12.01 -4.38
N ILE A 104 -4.54 12.20 -3.14
CA ILE A 104 -3.82 11.19 -2.36
C ILE A 104 -4.62 10.91 -1.10
N GLN A 105 -4.92 9.65 -0.84
CA GLN A 105 -5.67 9.21 0.33
C GLN A 105 -4.88 8.14 1.09
N ILE A 106 -4.95 8.17 2.42
CA ILE A 106 -4.36 7.13 3.27
C ILE A 106 -5.46 6.48 4.08
N TYR A 107 -5.52 5.15 4.00
CA TYR A 107 -6.50 4.32 4.68
C TYR A 107 -5.85 3.41 5.72
N GLN A 108 -6.61 3.08 6.76
CA GLN A 108 -6.26 2.04 7.73
C GLN A 108 -7.06 0.76 7.52
N ARG A 109 -6.68 -0.32 8.22
CA ARG A 109 -7.26 -1.67 8.06
C ARG A 109 -8.75 -1.77 8.39
N ASP A 110 -9.29 -0.83 9.17
CA ASP A 110 -10.71 -0.72 9.50
C ASP A 110 -11.54 0.01 8.42
N ARG A 111 -10.88 0.42 7.32
CA ARG A 111 -11.41 1.20 6.19
C ARG A 111 -11.60 2.69 6.48
N SER A 112 -11.12 3.19 7.63
CA SER A 112 -11.08 4.63 7.88
C SER A 112 -10.14 5.33 6.90
N CYS A 113 -10.57 6.46 6.37
CA CYS A 113 -9.72 7.41 5.66
C CYS A 113 -9.12 8.34 6.72
N VAL A 114 -7.80 8.29 6.90
CA VAL A 114 -7.09 9.07 7.92
C VAL A 114 -6.32 10.25 7.33
N TYR A 115 -6.33 10.38 6.00
CA TYR A 115 -5.79 11.51 5.27
C TYR A 115 -6.42 11.58 3.88
N ASP A 116 -6.73 12.79 3.45
CA ASP A 116 -7.20 13.10 2.11
C ASP A 116 -6.63 14.44 1.63
N SER A 117 -5.79 14.44 0.60
CA SER A 117 -5.17 15.67 0.08
C SER A 117 -6.16 16.70 -0.48
N GLY A 118 -7.42 16.32 -0.73
CA GLY A 118 -8.48 17.24 -1.11
C GLY A 118 -9.06 18.03 0.07
N GLU A 119 -8.86 17.56 1.30
CA GLU A 119 -9.42 18.14 2.53
C GLU A 119 -8.31 18.62 3.49
N ASP A 120 -7.23 17.87 3.58
CA ASP A 120 -6.10 18.09 4.46
C ASP A 120 -5.02 18.97 3.82
N LYS A 121 -4.34 19.77 4.64
CA LYS A 121 -3.22 20.64 4.21
C LYS A 121 -1.83 20.09 4.57
N THR A 122 -1.78 19.03 5.36
CA THR A 122 -0.54 18.36 5.76
C THR A 122 0.00 17.51 4.60
N SER A 123 1.29 17.18 4.61
CA SER A 123 1.83 16.21 3.64
C SER A 123 1.37 14.79 3.98
N ALA A 124 0.92 14.04 2.97
CA ALA A 124 0.62 12.62 3.05
C ALA A 124 1.84 11.84 3.56
N ALA A 125 3.05 12.19 3.11
CA ALA A 125 4.27 11.55 3.60
C ALA A 125 4.50 11.75 5.10
N THR A 126 4.15 12.92 5.65
CA THR A 126 4.22 13.17 7.11
C THR A 126 3.21 12.29 7.85
N VAL A 127 1.94 12.27 7.41
CA VAL A 127 0.91 11.43 8.04
C VAL A 127 1.29 9.95 7.94
N LEU A 128 1.76 9.50 6.79
CA LEU A 128 2.25 8.14 6.59
C LEU A 128 3.40 7.79 7.53
N HIS A 129 4.36 8.70 7.72
CA HIS A 129 5.46 8.48 8.66
C HIS A 129 4.95 8.22 10.08
N ASP A 130 4.01 9.03 10.56
CA ASP A 130 3.46 8.90 11.92
C ASP A 130 2.64 7.60 12.07
N LEU A 131 1.91 7.21 11.04
CA LEU A 131 1.19 5.94 11.02
C LEU A 131 2.15 4.74 11.10
N LEU A 132 3.26 4.77 10.36
CA LEU A 132 4.25 3.69 10.34
C LEU A 132 5.12 3.64 11.61
N PHE A 133 5.58 4.79 12.09
CA PHE A 133 6.66 4.90 13.07
C PHE A 133 6.30 5.65 14.36
N GLY A 134 5.14 6.29 14.42
CA GLY A 134 4.64 6.92 15.64
C GLY A 134 4.18 5.91 16.69
N GLU A 135 3.56 6.41 17.75
CA GLU A 135 3.08 5.58 18.85
C GLU A 135 2.03 4.55 18.41
N TRP A 136 1.96 3.46 19.18
CA TRP A 136 0.98 2.41 18.96
C TRP A 136 -0.30 2.71 19.73
N ASN A 137 -1.43 2.70 19.02
CA ASN A 137 -2.74 2.80 19.66
C ASN A 137 -3.19 1.44 20.24
N GLN A 138 -4.28 1.44 21.00
CA GLN A 138 -4.76 0.23 21.66
C GLN A 138 -5.24 -0.85 20.67
N VAL A 139 -5.83 -0.45 19.55
CA VAL A 139 -6.28 -1.37 18.49
C VAL A 139 -5.09 -2.08 17.87
N GLU A 140 -4.03 -1.35 17.54
CA GLU A 140 -2.80 -1.93 16.97
C GLU A 140 -2.13 -2.92 17.92
N LYS A 141 -2.08 -2.60 19.23
CA LYS A 141 -1.55 -3.51 20.26
C LYS A 141 -2.36 -4.79 20.36
N GLU A 142 -3.69 -4.69 20.34
CA GLU A 142 -4.57 -5.86 20.37
C GLU A 142 -4.43 -6.69 19.09
N MET A 143 -4.36 -6.03 17.92
CA MET A 143 -4.12 -6.71 16.64
C MET A 143 -2.79 -7.48 16.62
N LEU A 144 -1.75 -6.94 17.25
CA LEU A 144 -0.46 -7.64 17.36
C LEU A 144 -0.61 -8.89 18.21
N LYS A 145 -1.24 -8.79 19.37
CA LYS A 145 -1.49 -9.91 20.27
C LYS A 145 -2.30 -11.02 19.58
N VAL A 146 -3.42 -10.68 18.96
CA VAL A 146 -4.28 -11.62 18.23
C VAL A 146 -3.52 -12.27 17.07
N GLY A 147 -2.73 -11.49 16.33
CA GLY A 147 -1.91 -12.01 15.23
C GLY A 147 -0.84 -12.99 15.71
N GLU A 148 -0.14 -12.69 16.81
CA GLU A 148 0.89 -13.56 17.37
C GLU A 148 0.27 -14.85 17.93
N GLU A 149 -0.87 -14.76 18.62
CA GLU A 149 -1.63 -15.92 19.07
C GLU A 149 -2.10 -16.78 17.89
N LYS A 150 -2.53 -16.17 16.79
CA LYS A 150 -2.91 -16.88 15.57
C LYS A 150 -1.72 -17.57 14.91
N LEU A 151 -0.58 -16.89 14.79
CA LEU A 151 0.61 -17.46 14.18
C LEU A 151 1.13 -18.69 14.96
N ARG A 152 1.06 -18.66 16.30
CA ARG A 152 1.45 -19.80 17.16
C ARG A 152 0.58 -21.05 17.01
N LYS A 153 -0.57 -20.97 16.34
CA LYS A 153 -1.46 -22.11 16.10
C LYS A 153 -1.07 -22.94 14.88
N PHE A 154 -0.17 -22.42 14.06
CA PHE A 154 0.50 -23.15 12.99
C PHE A 154 1.79 -23.77 13.54
#